data_AF-C6PUX2-F1
#
_entry.id   AF-C6PUX2-F1
#
_cell.length_a   1.000
_cell.length_b   1.000
_cell.length_c   1.000
_cell.angle_alpha   90.00
_cell.angle_beta   90.00
_cell.angle_gamma   90.00
#
_symmetry.space_group_name_H-M   'P 1'
#
loop_
_entity.id
_entity.type
_entity.pdbx_description
1 polymer ?
#
loop_
_entity_poly.entity_id
_entity_poly.type
_entity_poly.pdbx_seq_one_letter_code
_entity_poly.pdbx_strand_id
1 'polypeptide(L)' 'MTAKRARQLIEGAEPMVRITSTKPVTIAINEISQGAITYTTVKEGIK' A
#
# COMPACT_ATOMS: atom_id res chain seq x y z
N MET A 1 -1.64 7.98 4.89
CA MET A 1 -1.77 7.01 3.78
C MET A 1 -0.51 6.16 3.63
N THR A 2 0.64 6.77 3.31
CA THR A 2 1.93 6.07 3.11
C THR A 2 2.39 5.25 4.32
N ALA A 3 2.35 5.81 5.53
CA ALA A 3 2.80 5.09 6.73
C ALA A 3 1.94 3.86 7.06
N LYS A 4 0.63 3.92 6.80
CA LYS A 4 -0.28 2.78 6.97
C LYS A 4 0.06 1.67 5.97
N ARG A 5 0.30 2.03 4.72
CA ARG A 5 0.69 1.07 3.67
C ARG A 5 2.07 0.47 3.94
N ALA A 6 3.04 1.28 4.35
CA ALA A 6 4.37 0.79 4.71
C ALA A 6 4.31 -0.28 5.82
N ARG A 7 3.43 -0.10 6.82
CA ARG A 7 3.20 -1.14 7.85
C ARG A 7 2.60 -2.41 7.28
N GLN A 8 1.62 -2.33 6.37
CA GLN A 8 1.07 -3.52 5.72
C GLN A 8 2.15 -4.31 4.97
N LEU A 9 3.05 -3.62 4.26
CA LEU A 9 4.18 -4.26 3.59
C LEU A 9 5.15 -4.92 4.57
N ILE A 10 5.35 -4.33 5.76
CA ILE A 10 6.14 -4.92 6.85
C ILE A 10 5.43 -6.16 7.42
N GLU A 11 4.11 -6.13 7.53
CA GLU A 11 3.27 -7.24 7.98
C GLU A 11 3.17 -8.38 6.95
N GLY A 12 3.82 -8.25 5.78
CA GLY A 12 3.87 -9.29 4.75
C GLY A 12 2.89 -9.08 3.59
N ALA A 13 2.23 -7.93 3.50
CA ALA A 13 1.40 -7.60 2.35
C ALA A 13 2.25 -7.49 1.07
N GLU A 14 1.71 -7.98 -0.04
CA GLU A 14 2.40 -7.91 -1.32
C GLU A 14 2.39 -6.49 -1.91
N PRO A 15 3.52 -6.05 -2.50
CA PRO A 15 3.61 -4.79 -3.21
C PRO A 15 2.82 -4.86 -4.52
N MET A 16 1.99 -3.84 -4.78
CA MET A 16 1.18 -3.73 -6.00
C MET A 16 1.98 -3.18 -7.19
N VAL A 17 3.15 -2.60 -6.93
CA VAL A 17 4.08 -2.12 -7.95
C VAL A 17 5.40 -2.87 -7.85
N ARG A 18 5.93 -3.29 -8.99
CA ARG A 18 7.25 -3.91 -9.08
C ARG A 18 8.30 -2.83 -9.04
N ILE A 19 8.94 -2.67 -7.88
CA ILE A 19 10.11 -1.80 -7.73
C ILE A 19 11.31 -2.58 -7.20
N THR A 20 12.50 -2.08 -7.49
CA THR A 20 13.77 -2.68 -7.04
C THR A 20 14.08 -2.39 -5.58
N SER A 21 13.34 -1.49 -4.94
CA SER A 21 13.53 -1.15 -3.54
C SER A 21 12.80 -2.12 -2.62
N THR A 22 13.52 -2.67 -1.66
CA THR A 22 12.99 -3.51 -0.57
C THR A 22 12.47 -2.71 0.62
N LYS A 23 12.71 -1.38 0.64
CA LYS A 23 12.27 -0.52 1.74
C LYS A 23 10.74 -0.34 1.71
N PRO A 24 10.00 -0.72 2.77
CA PRO A 24 8.54 -0.66 2.80
C PRO A 24 7.98 0.75 2.55
N VAL A 25 8.66 1.77 3.09
CA VAL A 25 8.26 3.17 2.91
C VAL A 25 8.43 3.62 1.46
N THR A 26 9.53 3.22 0.82
CA THR A 26 9.80 3.56 -0.59
C THR A 26 8.82 2.86 -1.52
N ILE A 27 8.48 1.60 -1.24
CA ILE A 27 7.44 0.88 -1.96
C ILE A 27 6.13 1.65 -1.84
N ALA A 28 5.65 1.93 -0.62
CA ALA A 28 4.41 2.64 -0.37
C ALA A 28 4.32 4.00 -1.09
N ILE A 29 5.41 4.78 -1.12
CA ILE A 29 5.46 6.05 -1.86
C ILE A 29 5.28 5.82 -3.36
N ASN A 30 5.96 4.83 -3.93
CA ASN A 30 5.85 4.51 -5.35
C ASN A 30 4.46 4.03 -5.74
N GLU A 31 3.82 3.18 -4.92
CA GLU A 31 2.47 2.70 -5.25
C GLU A 31 1.44 3.84 -5.18
N ILE A 32 1.61 4.80 -4.25
CA ILE A 32 0.75 6.00 -4.18
C ILE A 32 1.05 6.93 -5.35
N SER A 33 2.32 7.15 -5.67
CA SER A 33 2.75 8.02 -6.79
C SER A 33 2.24 7.50 -8.14
N GLN A 34 2.22 6.19 -8.32
CA GLN A 34 1.67 5.54 -9.53
C GLN A 34 0.15 5.42 -9.50
N GLY A 35 -0.53 5.87 -8.43
CA GLY A 35 -1.98 5.72 -8.28
C GLY A 35 -2.45 4.26 -8.15
N ALA A 36 -1.52 3.32 -7.96
CA ALA A 36 -1.82 1.89 -7.84
C ALA A 36 -2.56 1.56 -6.54
N ILE A 37 -2.45 2.42 -5.51
CA ILE A 37 -3.19 2.28 -4.26
C ILE A 37 -4.26 3.35 -4.15
N THR A 38 -5.51 2.91 -4.34
CA THR A 38 -6.68 3.69 -3.98
C THR A 38 -7.22 3.16 -2.65
N TYR A 39 -7.28 4.01 -1.62
CA TYR A 39 -7.86 3.63 -0.33
C TYR A 39 -9.37 3.57 -0.45
N THR A 40 -9.89 2.43 -0.89
CA THR A 40 -11.32 2.14 -0.76
C THR A 40 -11.55 1.74 0.69
N THR A 41 -12.09 2.65 1.50
CA THR A 41 -12.81 2.21 2.68
C THR A 41 -13.98 1.38 2.18
N VAL A 42 -13.86 0.07 2.21
CA VAL A 42 -15.03 -0.80 2.22
C VAL A 42 -15.81 -0.40 3.47
N LYS A 43 -16.72 0.57 3.32
CA LYS A 43 -17.92 0.66 4.15
C LYS A 43 -18.77 -0.55 3.77
N GLU A 44 -18.28 -1.75 4.05
CA GLU A 44 -19.15 -2.91 4.10
C GLU A 44 -19.89 -2.79 5.44
N GLY A 45 -20.92 -1.94 5.42
CA GLY A 45 -22.09 -2.18 6.22
C GLY A 45 -22.68 -3.49 5.71
N ILE A 46 -22.25 -4.59 6.29
CA ILE A 46 -22.92 -5.87 6.10
C ILE A 46 -24.19 -5.76 6.94
N LYS A 47 -25.32 -5.68 6.23
CA LYS A 47 -26.68 -5.59 6.77
C LYS A 47 -27.15 -6.95 7.28
#